data_AF-A0A6I3L788-F1
#
_entry.id   AF-A0A6I3L788-F1
#
_cell.length_a   1.000
_cell.length_b   1.000
_cell.length_c   1.000
_cell.angle_alpha   90.00
_cell.angle_beta   90.00
_cell.angle_gamma   90.00
#
_symmetry.space_group_name_H-M   'P 1'
#
loop_
_entity.id
_entity.type
_entity.pdbx_description
1 polymer ?
#
loop_
_entity_poly.entity_id
_entity_poly.type
_entity_poly.pdbx_seq_one_letter_code
_entity_poly.pdbx_strand_id
1 'polypeptide(L)'
;MGKLERVLRAAYYAVLSVPVAFAPTGVRARLVRRVFRSPFALREPGVWRSMVHTVLALAIGLVAWFAVFLLVVAAVRGIFYPLIAAHDYEHSWGGPTLAGAWAVHFAGGALPLPLWVLLIAGLGVLQLQLTRRLLGRIGPWWPIPVAVAVFLGAAAFFIAWLHQI
;
A
#
# COMPACT_ATOMS: atom_id res chain seq x y z
N MET A 1 5.52 6.46 20.94
CA MET A 1 5.69 5.61 19.73
C MET A 1 6.73 6.25 18.83
N GLY A 2 7.80 5.53 18.49
CA GLY A 2 8.87 6.05 17.62
C GLY A 2 8.40 6.34 16.20
N LYS A 3 9.12 7.18 15.44
CA LYS A 3 8.76 7.53 14.04
C LYS A 3 8.68 6.28 13.14
N LEU A 4 9.70 5.42 13.20
CA LEU A 4 9.76 4.17 12.44
C LEU A 4 8.61 3.22 12.80
N GLU A 5 8.34 3.03 14.09
CA GLU A 5 7.24 2.17 14.55
C GLU A 5 5.88 2.64 14.01
N ARG A 6 5.65 3.96 13.93
CA ARG A 6 4.43 4.51 13.33
C ARG A 6 4.29 4.14 11.85
N VAL A 7 5.35 4.29 11.08
CA VAL A 7 5.37 3.97 9.64
C VAL A 7 5.10 2.50 9.42
N LEU A 8 5.81 1.62 10.14
CA LEU A 8 5.65 0.17 10.00
C LEU A 8 4.25 -0.30 10.38
N ARG A 9 3.67 0.25 11.46
CA ARG A 9 2.28 -0.06 11.85
C ARG A 9 1.26 0.40 10.82
N ALA A 10 1.47 1.56 10.22
CA ALA A 10 0.60 2.05 9.16
C ALA A 10 0.70 1.16 7.91
N ALA A 11 1.91 0.79 7.49
CA ALA A 11 2.13 -0.10 6.36
C ALA A 11 1.50 -1.48 6.62
N TYR A 12 1.71 -2.03 7.81
CA TYR A 12 1.09 -3.28 8.25
C TYR A 12 -0.44 -3.24 8.17
N TYR A 13 -1.07 -2.15 8.62
CA TYR A 13 -2.52 -1.99 8.53
C TYR A 13 -3.00 -1.95 7.08
N ALA A 14 -2.29 -1.27 6.19
CA ALA A 14 -2.63 -1.18 4.77
C ALA A 14 -2.71 -2.57 4.13
N VAL A 15 -1.78 -3.47 4.45
CA VAL A 15 -1.77 -4.84 3.92
C VAL A 15 -2.89 -5.69 4.52
N LEU A 16 -3.14 -5.57 5.83
CA LEU A 16 -4.23 -6.29 6.51
C LEU A 16 -5.63 -5.82 6.09
N SER A 17 -5.74 -4.67 5.44
CA SER A 17 -7.02 -4.01 5.25
C SER A 17 -8.01 -4.77 4.35
N VAL A 18 -7.54 -5.55 3.37
CA VAL A 18 -8.41 -6.33 2.48
C VAL A 18 -9.23 -7.36 3.25
N PRO A 19 -8.63 -8.32 4.00
CA PRO A 19 -9.43 -9.25 4.80
C PRO A 19 -10.24 -8.54 5.90
N VAL A 20 -9.74 -7.41 6.41
CA VAL A 20 -10.42 -6.63 7.45
C VAL A 20 -11.61 -5.84 6.92
N ALA A 21 -11.65 -5.47 5.63
CA ALA A 21 -12.72 -4.67 5.05
C ALA A 21 -14.09 -5.34 5.22
N PHE A 22 -14.13 -6.66 5.13
CA PHE A 22 -15.31 -7.51 5.28
C PHE A 22 -15.68 -7.82 6.73
N ALA A 23 -14.82 -7.51 7.70
CA ALA A 23 -15.08 -7.79 9.10
C ALA A 23 -16.18 -6.86 9.67
N PRO A 24 -16.89 -7.28 10.74
CA PRO A 24 -17.84 -6.43 11.44
C PRO A 24 -17.24 -5.06 11.82
N THR A 25 -18.04 -3.98 11.77
CA THR A 25 -17.61 -2.61 12.11
C THR A 25 -16.88 -2.52 13.45
N GLY A 26 -17.35 -3.28 14.45
CA GLY A 26 -16.70 -3.43 15.75
C GLY A 26 -15.26 -3.97 15.67
N VAL A 27 -15.04 -5.02 14.86
CA VAL A 27 -13.72 -5.62 14.63
C VAL A 27 -12.80 -4.63 13.94
N ARG A 28 -13.28 -3.97 12.88
CA ARG A 28 -12.53 -2.98 12.12
C ARG A 28 -12.02 -1.85 13.00
N ALA A 29 -12.91 -1.26 13.79
CA ALA A 29 -12.53 -0.19 14.71
C ALA A 29 -11.60 -0.67 15.82
N ARG A 30 -11.81 -1.87 16.39
CA ARG A 30 -10.89 -2.45 17.36
C ARG A 30 -9.48 -2.62 16.79
N LEU A 31 -9.38 -3.11 15.56
CA LEU A 31 -8.08 -3.32 14.92
C LEU A 31 -7.36 -2.00 14.67
N VAL A 32 -8.04 -0.99 14.13
CA VAL A 32 -7.46 0.36 13.95
C VAL A 32 -6.97 0.94 15.27
N ARG A 33 -7.77 0.84 16.34
CA ARG A 33 -7.36 1.29 17.68
C ARG A 33 -6.10 0.56 18.17
N ARG A 34 -6.05 -0.77 18.01
CA ARG A 34 -4.89 -1.58 18.43
C ARG A 34 -3.64 -1.27 17.63
N VAL A 35 -3.74 -1.19 16.30
CA VAL A 35 -2.58 -1.00 15.42
C VAL A 35 -2.02 0.41 15.57
N PHE A 36 -2.87 1.44 15.52
CA PHE A 36 -2.43 2.84 15.58
C PHE A 36 -2.31 3.40 17.00
N ARG A 37 -2.74 2.65 18.03
CA ARG A 37 -2.83 3.12 19.42
C ARG A 37 -3.60 4.45 19.55
N SER A 38 -4.58 4.67 18.66
CA SER A 38 -5.42 5.86 18.66
C SER A 38 -6.75 5.55 19.33
N PRO A 39 -7.12 6.23 20.42
CA PRO A 39 -8.47 6.12 20.95
C PRO A 39 -9.45 6.81 20.00
N PHE A 40 -10.53 6.12 19.63
CA PHE A 40 -11.74 6.75 19.08
C PHE A 40 -12.95 5.86 19.37
N ALA A 41 -14.09 6.50 19.61
CA ALA A 41 -15.36 5.81 19.81
C ALA A 41 -16.03 5.50 18.46
N LEU A 42 -16.65 4.33 18.36
CA LEU A 42 -17.62 4.07 17.30
C LEU A 42 -18.86 4.91 17.60
N ARG A 43 -19.36 5.65 16.59
CA ARG A 43 -20.62 6.39 16.68
C ARG A 43 -21.65 5.73 15.78
N GLU A 44 -22.13 4.57 16.24
CA GLU A 44 -23.13 3.70 15.63
C GLU A 44 -23.38 4.03 14.16
N PRO A 45 -22.45 3.62 13.28
CA PRO A 45 -22.55 4.00 11.87
C PRO A 45 -23.74 3.31 11.25
N GLY A 46 -24.72 4.11 10.78
CA GLY A 46 -25.81 3.60 9.95
C GLY A 46 -25.30 2.84 8.72
N VAL A 47 -26.17 2.02 8.13
CA VAL A 47 -25.84 1.07 7.06
C VAL A 47 -25.05 1.73 5.93
N TRP A 48 -25.50 2.90 5.45
CA TRP A 48 -24.83 3.64 4.38
C TRP A 48 -23.36 3.97 4.69
N ARG A 49 -23.08 4.55 5.87
CA ARG A 49 -21.71 4.90 6.28
C ARG A 49 -20.83 3.66 6.39
N SER A 50 -21.38 2.57 6.90
CA SER A 50 -20.68 1.29 7.00
C SER A 50 -20.35 0.71 5.63
N MET A 51 -21.27 0.79 4.66
CA MET A 51 -21.06 0.37 3.28
C MET A 51 -20.00 1.22 2.58
N VAL A 52 -20.12 2.55 2.62
CA VAL A 52 -19.12 3.47 2.03
C VAL A 52 -17.73 3.21 2.61
N HIS A 53 -17.63 3.00 3.92
CA HIS A 53 -16.36 2.62 4.55
C HIS A 53 -15.83 1.29 4.01
N THR A 54 -16.66 0.25 3.92
CA THR A 54 -16.25 -1.05 3.36
C THR A 54 -15.68 -0.90 1.96
N VAL A 55 -16.42 -0.22 1.06
CA VAL A 55 -16.02 -0.04 -0.35
C VAL A 55 -14.70 0.71 -0.45
N LEU A 56 -14.56 1.85 0.23
CA LEU A 56 -13.34 2.66 0.16
C LEU A 56 -12.15 1.97 0.85
N ALA A 57 -12.37 1.29 1.98
CA ALA A 57 -11.30 0.54 2.66
C ALA A 57 -10.81 -0.63 1.79
N LEU A 58 -11.73 -1.35 1.13
CA LEU A 58 -11.39 -2.41 0.19
C LEU A 58 -10.62 -1.87 -1.01
N ALA A 59 -11.10 -0.80 -1.64
CA ALA A 59 -10.44 -0.15 -2.77
C ALA A 59 -8.99 0.22 -2.44
N ILE A 60 -8.76 0.89 -1.30
CA ILE A 60 -7.41 1.27 -0.87
C ILE A 60 -6.57 0.06 -0.45
N GLY A 61 -7.20 -0.97 0.11
CA GLY A 61 -6.53 -2.23 0.40
C GLY A 61 -6.01 -2.92 -0.86
N LEU A 62 -6.81 -2.95 -1.93
CA LEU A 62 -6.37 -3.48 -3.23
C LEU A 62 -5.19 -2.67 -3.80
N VAL A 63 -5.22 -1.34 -3.69
CA VAL A 63 -4.08 -0.49 -4.07
C VAL A 63 -2.84 -0.82 -3.26
N ALA A 64 -2.98 -1.05 -1.95
CA ALA A 64 -1.85 -1.44 -1.10
C ALA A 64 -1.28 -2.80 -1.50
N TRP A 65 -2.13 -3.78 -1.81
CA TRP A 65 -1.69 -5.09 -2.32
C TRP A 65 -1.01 -4.99 -3.67
N PHE A 66 -1.51 -4.16 -4.58
CA PHE A 66 -0.85 -3.92 -5.86
C PHE A 66 0.52 -3.25 -5.67
N ALA A 67 0.64 -2.28 -4.77
CA ALA A 67 1.92 -1.67 -4.42
C ALA A 67 2.92 -2.69 -3.81
N VAL A 68 2.45 -3.59 -2.93
CA VAL A 68 3.25 -4.70 -2.40
C VAL A 68 3.69 -5.65 -3.51
N PHE A 69 2.80 -5.99 -4.44
CA PHE A 69 3.13 -6.83 -5.58
C PHE A 69 4.25 -6.20 -6.43
N LEU A 70 4.12 -4.93 -6.82
CA LEU A 70 5.15 -4.23 -7.58
C LEU A 70 6.48 -4.12 -6.82
N LEU A 71 6.42 -3.83 -5.52
CA LEU A 71 7.57 -3.83 -4.62
C LEU A 71 8.31 -5.17 -4.66
N VAL A 72 7.58 -6.28 -4.50
CA VAL A 72 8.16 -7.63 -4.50
C VAL A 72 8.76 -7.95 -5.87
N VAL A 73 8.05 -7.66 -6.96
CA VAL A 73 8.56 -7.89 -8.33
C VAL A 73 9.84 -7.10 -8.58
N ALA A 74 9.86 -5.81 -8.24
CA ALA A 74 11.03 -4.95 -8.42
C ALA A 74 12.22 -5.40 -7.56
N ALA A 75 11.98 -5.71 -6.29
CA ALA A 75 13.01 -6.18 -5.37
C ALA A 75 13.60 -7.50 -5.83
N VAL A 76 12.76 -8.47 -6.23
CA VAL A 76 13.22 -9.78 -6.70
C VAL A 76 14.01 -9.63 -8.00
N ARG A 77 13.49 -8.90 -9.00
CA ARG A 77 14.18 -8.69 -10.29
C ARG A 77 15.49 -7.91 -10.15
N GLY A 78 15.55 -6.96 -9.23
CA GLY A 78 16.76 -6.17 -8.99
C GLY A 78 17.82 -6.90 -8.17
N ILE A 79 17.45 -7.39 -6.98
CA ILE A 79 18.39 -8.02 -6.04
C ILE A 79 18.93 -9.33 -6.63
N PHE A 80 18.05 -10.13 -7.22
CA PHE A 80 18.39 -11.44 -7.79
C PHE A 80 18.54 -11.38 -9.32
N TYR A 81 18.82 -10.21 -9.90
CA TYR A 81 19.06 -10.04 -11.34
C TYR A 81 19.95 -11.13 -11.98
N PRO A 82 21.08 -11.55 -11.37
CA PRO A 82 21.96 -12.54 -11.96
C PRO A 82 21.35 -13.94 -12.06
N LEU A 83 20.31 -14.23 -11.27
CA LEU A 83 19.58 -15.50 -11.32
C LEU A 83 18.43 -15.47 -12.34
N ILE A 84 17.98 -14.27 -12.72
CA ILE A 84 16.77 -14.06 -13.52
C ILE A 84 17.11 -13.79 -14.99
N ALA A 85 18.17 -13.01 -15.27
CA ALA A 85 18.48 -12.51 -16.61
C ALA A 85 19.96 -12.75 -17.01
N ALA A 86 20.54 -13.85 -16.54
CA ALA A 86 21.98 -14.12 -16.65
C ALA A 86 22.55 -14.26 -18.08
N HIS A 87 21.67 -14.26 -19.08
CA HIS A 87 21.92 -14.76 -20.43
C HIS A 87 22.06 -13.63 -21.47
N ASP A 88 21.84 -12.36 -21.11
CA ASP A 88 22.01 -11.21 -22.02
C ASP A 88 22.54 -9.98 -21.28
N TYR A 89 23.85 -9.97 -20.98
CA TYR A 89 24.50 -8.80 -20.39
C TYR A 89 24.88 -7.75 -21.43
N GLU A 90 25.09 -8.14 -22.68
CA GLU A 90 25.52 -7.25 -23.77
C GLU A 90 24.55 -6.08 -24.00
N HIS A 91 23.25 -6.33 -23.85
CA HIS A 91 22.20 -5.30 -23.98
C HIS A 91 21.68 -4.79 -22.62
N SER A 92 22.30 -5.20 -21.52
CA SER A 92 21.84 -4.84 -20.18
C SER A 92 22.26 -3.44 -19.76
N TRP A 93 21.40 -2.78 -18.99
CA TRP A 93 21.73 -1.52 -18.35
C TRP A 93 22.81 -1.77 -17.29
N GLY A 94 23.94 -1.05 -17.36
CA GLY A 94 25.13 -1.31 -16.55
C GLY A 94 26.29 -1.94 -17.32
N GLY A 95 26.09 -2.23 -18.61
CA GLY A 95 27.13 -2.69 -19.53
C GLY A 95 27.30 -4.22 -19.57
N PRO A 96 28.24 -4.73 -20.39
CA PRO A 96 28.34 -6.15 -20.72
C PRO A 96 28.86 -7.04 -19.57
N THR A 97 29.25 -6.43 -18.45
CA THR A 97 29.76 -7.17 -17.29
C THR A 97 28.63 -7.50 -16.33
N LEU A 98 28.67 -8.70 -15.74
CA LEU A 98 27.74 -9.10 -14.68
C LEU A 98 27.72 -8.07 -13.53
N ALA A 99 28.89 -7.58 -13.11
CA ALA A 99 28.99 -6.65 -11.98
C ALA A 99 28.28 -5.32 -12.27
N GLY A 100 28.50 -4.75 -13.46
CA GLY A 100 27.86 -3.51 -13.88
C GLY A 100 26.36 -3.67 -14.06
N ALA A 101 25.92 -4.72 -14.76
CA ALA A 101 24.52 -5.05 -14.96
C ALA A 101 23.80 -5.24 -13.62
N TRP A 102 24.38 -6.04 -12.72
CA TRP A 102 23.82 -6.28 -11.40
C TRP A 102 23.74 -5.00 -10.57
N ALA A 103 24.77 -4.17 -10.55
CA ALA A 103 24.79 -2.95 -9.73
C ALA A 103 23.62 -2.01 -10.07
N VAL A 104 23.32 -1.82 -11.37
CA VAL A 104 22.21 -0.98 -11.83
C VAL A 104 20.86 -1.57 -11.42
N HIS A 105 20.66 -2.87 -11.64
CA HIS A 105 19.38 -3.52 -11.34
C HIS A 105 19.16 -3.66 -9.82
N PHE A 106 20.21 -3.95 -9.06
CA PHE A 106 20.19 -3.93 -7.60
C PHE A 106 19.81 -2.53 -7.10
N ALA A 107 20.46 -1.48 -7.62
CA ALA A 107 20.13 -0.11 -7.23
C ALA A 107 18.65 0.23 -7.52
N GLY A 108 18.15 -0.14 -8.70
CA GLY A 108 16.75 0.08 -9.09
C GLY A 108 15.73 -0.73 -8.26
N GLY A 109 16.08 -1.94 -7.84
CA GLY A 109 15.19 -2.82 -7.05
C GLY A 109 15.26 -2.59 -5.54
N ALA A 110 16.43 -2.25 -5.00
CA ALA A 110 16.67 -2.21 -3.56
C ALA A 110 16.64 -0.79 -2.96
N LEU A 111 17.18 0.22 -3.65
CA LEU A 111 17.22 1.58 -3.09
C LEU A 111 15.83 2.21 -2.91
N PRO A 112 14.83 1.96 -3.77
CA PRO A 112 13.48 2.49 -3.57
C PRO A 112 12.67 1.83 -2.46
N LEU A 113 13.15 0.74 -1.82
CA LEU A 113 12.40 0.00 -0.79
C LEU A 113 11.81 0.92 0.31
N PRO A 114 12.56 1.90 0.88
CA PRO A 114 11.99 2.80 1.88
C PRO A 114 10.84 3.66 1.35
N LEU A 115 10.90 4.08 0.07
CA LEU A 115 9.84 4.87 -0.57
C LEU A 115 8.56 4.04 -0.74
N TRP A 116 8.68 2.77 -1.13
CA TRP A 116 7.56 1.85 -1.18
C TRP A 116 6.93 1.64 0.20
N VAL A 117 7.74 1.48 1.25
CA VAL A 117 7.23 1.37 2.63
C VAL A 117 6.49 2.65 3.04
N LEU A 118 7.00 3.83 2.70
CA LEU A 118 6.33 5.10 2.97
C LEU A 118 5.01 5.25 2.20
N LEU A 119 4.98 4.83 0.93
CA LEU A 119 3.76 4.80 0.12
C LEU A 119 2.68 3.91 0.78
N ILE A 120 3.04 2.68 1.11
CA ILE A 120 2.12 1.71 1.76
C ILE A 120 1.67 2.23 3.13
N ALA A 121 2.57 2.85 3.90
CA ALA A 121 2.22 3.50 5.16
C ALA A 121 1.22 4.67 4.95
N GLY A 122 1.39 5.47 3.90
CA GLY A 122 0.45 6.52 3.50
C GLY A 122 -0.95 5.98 3.25
N LEU A 123 -1.06 4.85 2.54
CA LEU A 123 -2.33 4.15 2.33
C LEU A 123 -2.95 3.68 3.65
N GLY A 124 -2.15 3.17 4.57
CA GLY A 124 -2.60 2.79 5.92
C GLY A 124 -3.12 3.98 6.73
N VAL A 125 -2.47 5.13 6.65
CA VAL A 125 -2.93 6.38 7.26
C VAL A 125 -4.24 6.84 6.63
N LEU A 126 -4.38 6.76 5.31
CA LEU A 126 -5.62 7.09 4.62
C LEU A 126 -6.79 6.22 5.11
N GLN A 127 -6.57 4.92 5.32
CA GLN A 127 -7.59 4.03 5.88
C GLN A 127 -7.95 4.36 7.33
N LEU A 128 -6.97 4.71 8.18
CA LEU A 128 -7.25 5.23 9.52
C LEU A 128 -8.18 6.44 9.46
N GLN A 129 -7.91 7.38 8.55
CA GLN A 129 -8.70 8.60 8.40
C GLN A 129 -10.11 8.31 7.85
N LEU A 130 -10.25 7.36 6.93
CA LEU A 130 -11.56 6.86 6.48
C LEU A 130 -12.34 6.24 7.64
N THR A 131 -11.71 5.41 8.47
CA THR A 131 -12.36 4.83 9.66
C THR A 131 -12.80 5.90 10.65
N ARG A 132 -11.94 6.86 10.96
CA ARG A 132 -12.25 8.00 11.84
C ARG A 132 -13.45 8.79 11.32
N ARG A 133 -13.46 9.14 10.03
CA ARG A 133 -14.52 9.92 9.40
C ARG A 133 -15.83 9.13 9.30
N LEU A 134 -15.78 7.94 8.71
CA LEU A 134 -16.98 7.19 8.32
C LEU A 134 -17.52 6.31 9.43
N LEU A 135 -16.72 5.83 10.39
CA LEU A 135 -17.22 5.03 11.52
C LEU A 135 -17.25 5.82 12.85
N GLY A 136 -16.30 6.74 13.05
CA GLY A 136 -16.23 7.58 14.26
C GLY A 136 -16.91 8.95 14.19
N ARG A 137 -17.30 9.44 12.99
CA ARG A 137 -17.72 10.84 12.73
C ARG A 137 -16.73 11.89 13.26
N ILE A 138 -15.44 11.56 13.25
CA ILE A 138 -14.36 12.46 13.68
C ILE A 138 -13.38 12.68 12.54
N GLY A 139 -12.73 13.84 12.55
CA GLY A 139 -11.73 14.18 11.55
C GLY A 139 -12.31 14.68 10.22
N PRO A 140 -11.41 14.97 9.27
CA PRO A 140 -11.71 15.74 8.07
C PRO A 140 -12.49 14.92 7.03
N TRP A 141 -13.09 15.63 6.06
CA TRP A 141 -13.86 15.03 4.97
C TRP A 141 -12.99 14.60 3.77
N TRP A 142 -11.78 15.18 3.63
CA TRP A 142 -10.84 14.91 2.53
C TRP A 142 -10.44 13.44 2.30
N PRO A 143 -10.44 12.51 3.30
CA PRO A 143 -10.04 11.13 3.05
C PRO A 143 -10.91 10.43 2.02
N ILE A 144 -12.17 10.84 1.87
CA ILE A 144 -13.11 10.27 0.90
C ILE A 144 -12.68 10.58 -0.54
N PRO A 145 -12.59 11.86 -0.98
CA PRO A 145 -12.16 12.16 -2.34
C PRO A 145 -10.72 11.72 -2.63
N VAL A 146 -9.82 11.77 -1.64
CA VAL A 146 -8.44 11.26 -1.82
C VAL A 146 -8.45 9.76 -2.08
N ALA A 147 -9.27 8.99 -1.34
CA ALA A 147 -9.36 7.55 -1.59
C ALA A 147 -9.89 7.22 -2.99
N VAL A 148 -10.89 7.97 -3.46
CA VAL A 148 -11.41 7.82 -4.82
C VAL A 148 -10.32 8.14 -5.85
N ALA A 149 -9.64 9.27 -5.72
CA ALA A 149 -8.58 9.68 -6.65
C ALA A 149 -7.42 8.69 -6.69
N VAL A 150 -6.96 8.21 -5.52
CA VAL A 150 -5.90 7.21 -5.41
C VAL A 150 -6.31 5.89 -6.07
N PHE A 151 -7.54 5.44 -5.84
CA PHE A 151 -8.04 4.21 -6.45
C PHE A 151 -8.14 4.33 -7.97
N LEU A 152 -8.73 5.42 -8.50
CA LEU A 152 -8.84 5.64 -9.94
C LEU A 152 -7.46 5.75 -10.60
N GLY A 153 -6.53 6.48 -9.99
CA GLY A 153 -5.15 6.58 -10.48
C GLY A 153 -4.44 5.24 -10.48
N ALA A 154 -4.57 4.45 -9.41
CA ALA A 154 -4.00 3.11 -9.34
C ALA A 154 -4.62 2.14 -10.36
N ALA A 155 -5.93 2.23 -10.60
CA ALA A 155 -6.61 1.42 -11.61
C ALA A 155 -6.15 1.77 -13.02
N ALA A 156 -6.05 3.06 -13.35
CA ALA A 156 -5.51 3.51 -14.64
C ALA A 156 -4.06 3.05 -14.83
N PHE A 157 -3.24 3.17 -13.79
CA PHE A 157 -1.86 2.68 -13.81
C PHE A 157 -1.78 1.16 -13.97
N PHE A 158 -2.62 0.40 -13.26
CA PHE A 158 -2.70 -1.05 -13.40
C PHE A 158 -3.07 -1.47 -14.83
N ILE A 159 -4.07 -0.82 -15.44
CA ILE A 159 -4.46 -1.09 -16.84
C ILE A 159 -3.31 -0.75 -17.79
N ALA A 160 -2.67 0.40 -17.63
CA ALA A 160 -1.52 0.78 -18.44
C ALA A 160 -0.37 -0.22 -18.31
N TRP A 161 -0.10 -0.70 -17.09
CA TRP A 161 0.91 -1.72 -16.81
C TRP A 161 0.56 -3.07 -17.44
N LEU A 162 -0.70 -3.50 -17.42
CA LEU A 162 -1.12 -4.73 -18.10
C LEU A 162 -0.91 -4.67 -19.62
N HIS A 163 -1.03 -3.50 -20.23
CA HIS A 163 -0.77 -3.31 -21.66
C HIS A 163 0.71 -3.14 -21.99
N GLN A 164 1.61 -3.04 -20.99
CA GLN A 164 3.06 -3.01 -21.19
C GLN A 164 3.70 -4.41 -21.27
N ILE A 165 3.00 -5.43 -20.76
CA ILE A 165 3.43 -6.84 -20.75
C ILE A 165 2.92 -7.51 -22.02
#